data_AF-A0A183HCC8-F1
#
_entry.id   AF-A0A183HCC8-F1
#
_cell.length_a   1.000
_cell.length_b   1.000
_cell.length_c   1.000
_cell.angle_alpha   90.00
_cell.angle_beta   90.00
_cell.angle_gamma   90.00
#
_symmetry.space_group_name_H-M   'P 1'
#
loop_
_entity.id
_entity.type
_entity.pdbx_description
1 polymer ?
#
loop_
_entity_poly.entity_id
_entity_poly.type
_entity_poly.pdbx_seq_one_letter_code
_entity_poly.pdbx_strand_id
1 'polypeptide(L)'
;MRPIDPSTRMKKVYGISVNSEQNMFAVATEDGFRIFQCNPLHQVIRLDKRIVGSLRIGKVLGCSNFFGMVSGGFCPKYAENVGKI
;
A
#
# COMPACT_ATOMS: atom_id res chain seq x y z
N MET A 1 -15.44 21.12 -3.01
CA MET A 1 -14.48 20.04 -3.34
C MET A 1 -13.08 20.57 -3.04
N ARG A 2 -12.31 19.98 -2.11
CA ARG A 2 -10.95 20.46 -1.81
C ARG A 2 -10.01 20.13 -2.98
N PRO A 3 -9.04 20.99 -3.33
CA PRO A 3 -8.05 20.68 -4.35
C PRO A 3 -7.32 19.38 -3.99
N ILE A 4 -7.18 18.46 -4.96
CA ILE A 4 -6.37 17.25 -4.78
C ILE A 4 -4.92 17.72 -4.81
N ASP A 5 -4.25 17.70 -3.65
CA ASP A 5 -2.82 17.99 -3.60
C ASP A 5 -2.08 17.03 -4.56
N PRO A 6 -1.31 17.54 -5.55
CA PRO A 6 -0.55 16.73 -6.49
C PRO A 6 0.35 15.68 -5.83
N SER A 7 0.82 15.93 -4.61
CA SER A 7 1.62 14.97 -3.81
C SER A 7 0.83 13.72 -3.38
N THR A 8 -0.50 13.78 -3.48
CA THR A 8 -1.43 12.72 -3.06
C THR A 8 -1.74 11.73 -4.17
N ARG A 9 -1.49 12.10 -5.43
CA ARG A 9 -1.77 11.25 -6.58
C ARG A 9 -0.89 10.00 -6.50
N MET A 10 -1.51 8.83 -6.38
CA MET A 10 -0.79 7.56 -6.49
C MET A 10 -0.14 7.48 -7.86
N LYS A 11 1.12 7.02 -7.88
CA LYS A 11 1.77 6.64 -9.13
C LYS A 11 1.22 5.29 -9.60
N LYS A 12 1.94 4.65 -10.51
CA LYS A 12 1.55 3.35 -11.07
C LYS A 12 1.23 2.36 -9.95
N VAL A 13 0.01 1.83 -9.97
CA VAL A 13 -0.43 0.77 -9.06
C VAL A 13 0.02 -0.56 -9.62
N TYR A 14 0.57 -1.41 -8.77
CA TYR A 14 1.04 -2.74 -9.15
C TYR A 14 0.18 -3.85 -8.59
N GLY A 15 -0.46 -3.64 -7.43
CA GLY A 15 -1.33 -4.63 -6.83
C GLY A 15 -2.33 -4.01 -5.87
N ILE A 16 -3.51 -4.60 -5.80
CA ILE A 16 -4.55 -4.30 -4.82
C ILE A 16 -4.94 -5.63 -4.17
N SER A 17 -5.04 -5.64 -2.84
CA SER A 17 -5.50 -6.82 -2.10
C SER A 17 -6.48 -6.39 -1.02
N VAL A 18 -7.65 -7.02 -1.03
CA VAL A 18 -8.66 -6.87 0.02
C VAL A 18 -8.37 -7.87 1.13
N ASN A 19 -8.60 -7.47 2.39
CA ASN A 19 -8.52 -8.40 3.52
C ASN A 19 -9.71 -9.39 3.53
N SER A 20 -9.64 -10.42 4.38
CA SER A 20 -10.65 -11.48 4.45
C SER A 20 -12.05 -10.98 4.79
N GLU A 21 -12.14 -9.93 5.61
CA GLU A 21 -13.37 -9.30 6.10
C GLU A 21 -13.94 -8.29 5.11
N GLN A 22 -13.24 -8.03 3.99
CA GLN A 22 -13.64 -7.12 2.93
C GLN A 22 -13.87 -5.67 3.39
N ASN A 23 -13.33 -5.30 4.54
CA ASN A 23 -13.48 -3.97 5.12
C ASN A 23 -12.22 -3.11 5.00
N MET A 24 -11.10 -3.68 4.56
CA MET A 24 -9.85 -2.97 4.27
C MET A 24 -9.22 -3.47 2.99
N PHE A 25 -8.46 -2.60 2.31
CA PHE A 25 -7.65 -2.98 1.17
C PHE A 25 -6.29 -2.29 1.18
N ALA A 26 -5.28 -3.07 0.80
CA ALA A 26 -3.92 -2.63 0.56
C ALA A 26 -3.72 -2.28 -0.91
N VAL A 27 -2.93 -1.25 -1.16
CA VAL A 27 -2.52 -0.82 -2.51
C VAL A 27 -0.99 -0.72 -2.54
N ALA A 28 -0.38 -1.55 -3.37
CA ALA A 28 1.05 -1.55 -3.65
C ALA A 28 1.32 -0.73 -4.92
N THR A 29 2.22 0.24 -4.83
CA THR A 29 2.44 1.25 -5.87
C THR A 29 3.93 1.49 -6.14
N GLU A 30 4.21 2.22 -7.21
CA GLU A 30 5.56 2.71 -7.53
C GLU A 30 6.09 3.72 -6.51
N ASP A 31 5.20 4.47 -5.84
CA ASP A 31 5.56 5.46 -4.83
C ASP A 31 5.37 4.99 -3.39
N GLY A 32 5.04 3.71 -3.16
CA GLY A 32 4.98 3.12 -1.82
C GLY A 32 3.77 2.21 -1.56
N PHE A 33 3.28 2.26 -0.33
CA PHE A 33 2.21 1.42 0.19
C PHE A 33 1.10 2.23 0.83
N ARG A 34 -0.15 1.84 0.62
CA ARG A 34 -1.30 2.47 1.28
C ARG A 34 -2.30 1.41 1.73
N ILE A 35 -2.91 1.62 2.89
CA ILE A 35 -4.05 0.81 3.36
C ILE A 35 -5.24 1.75 3.56
N PHE A 36 -6.39 1.32 3.08
CA PHE A 36 -7.65 2.03 3.20
C PHE A 36 -8.65 1.16 3.94
N GLN A 37 -9.44 1.79 4.80
CA GLN A 37 -10.65 1.21 5.37
C GLN A 37 -11.83 1.60 4.49
N CYS A 38 -12.74 0.67 4.25
CA CYS A 38 -13.87 0.85 3.33
C CYS A 38 -15.03 1.65 3.94
N ASN A 39 -15.23 1.58 5.27
CA ASN A 39 -16.37 2.20 5.94
C ASN A 39 -15.98 2.90 7.26
N PRO A 40 -16.02 4.24 7.33
CA PRO A 40 -16.09 5.15 6.17
C PRO A 40 -14.83 5.01 5.30
N LEU A 41 -14.91 5.34 4.01
CA LEU A 41 -13.76 5.25 3.11
C LEU A 41 -12.68 6.28 3.50
N HIS A 42 -11.58 5.80 4.08
CA HIS A 42 -10.44 6.66 4.42
C HIS A 42 -9.12 5.89 4.41
N GLN A 43 -8.02 6.61 4.21
CA GLN A 43 -6.68 6.05 4.26
C GLN A 43 -6.24 5.90 5.73
N VAL A 44 -5.84 4.69 6.11
CA VAL A 44 -5.38 4.37 7.47
C VAL A 44 -3.86 4.43 7.55
N ILE A 45 -3.17 3.88 6.54
CA ILE A 45 -1.71 3.83 6.49
C ILE A 45 -1.21 4.37 5.16
N ARG A 46 -0.11 5.13 5.22
CA ARG A 46 0.67 5.54 4.05
C ARG A 46 2.15 5.43 4.35
N LEU A 47 2.83 4.61 3.56
CA LEU A 47 4.27 4.45 3.58
C LEU A 47 4.82 4.90 2.24
N ASP A 48 5.49 6.04 2.21
CA ASP A 48 6.02 6.59 0.97
C ASP A 48 7.28 5.84 0.51
N LYS A 49 7.68 6.09 -0.74
CA LYS A 49 8.88 5.56 -1.39
C LYS A 49 10.15 5.68 -0.54
N ARG A 50 10.29 6.73 0.28
CA ARG A 50 11.45 6.89 1.18
C ARG A 50 11.52 5.77 2.24
N ILE A 51 10.37 5.29 2.69
CA ILE A 51 10.25 4.26 3.72
C ILE A 51 10.40 2.87 3.09
N VAL A 52 9.66 2.57 2.02
CA VAL A 52 9.51 1.19 1.49
C VAL A 52 9.94 1.00 0.03
N GLY A 53 10.24 2.07 -0.70
CA GLY A 53 10.48 2.01 -2.15
C GLY A 53 9.19 1.70 -2.92
N SER A 54 9.32 1.08 -4.09
CA SER A 54 8.20 0.51 -4.82
C SER A 54 7.88 -0.90 -4.35
N LEU A 55 6.59 -1.25 -4.34
CA LEU A 55 6.11 -2.55 -3.87
C LEU A 55 5.25 -3.22 -4.93
N ARG A 56 5.38 -4.54 -5.08
CA ARG A 56 4.55 -5.32 -5.99
C ARG A 56 3.32 -5.91 -5.32
N ILE A 57 3.50 -6.37 -4.08
CA ILE A 57 2.48 -7.08 -3.32
C ILE A 57 2.39 -6.41 -1.95
N GLY A 58 1.16 -6.24 -1.47
CA GLY A 58 0.93 -6.02 -0.05
C GLY A 58 -0.44 -6.54 0.35
N LYS A 59 -0.54 -7.03 1.59
CA LYS A 59 -1.73 -7.69 2.12
C LYS A 59 -1.93 -7.29 3.57
N VAL A 60 -3.17 -7.01 3.94
CA VAL A 60 -3.59 -6.74 5.32
C VAL A 60 -4.16 -8.02 5.93
N LEU A 61 -3.83 -8.29 7.19
CA LEU A 61 -4.34 -9.44 7.93
C LEU A 61 -5.47 -9.01 8.88
N GLY A 62 -6.69 -9.47 8.61
CA GLY A 62 -7.83 -9.25 9.48
C GLY A 62 -8.21 -7.77 9.61
N CYS A 63 -8.80 -7.43 10.76
CA CYS A 63 -9.01 -6.05 11.23
C CYS A 63 -7.81 -5.50 12.03
N SER A 64 -6.63 -6.15 11.94
CA SER A 64 -5.45 -5.81 12.75
C SER A 64 -4.54 -4.79 12.07
N ASN A 65 -3.54 -4.30 12.80
CA ASN A 65 -2.47 -3.46 12.27
C ASN A 65 -1.33 -4.26 11.61
N PHE A 66 -1.49 -5.57 11.41
CA PHE A 66 -0.50 -6.41 10.73
C PHE A 66 -0.72 -6.42 9.22
N PHE A 67 0.34 -6.16 8.47
CA PHE A 67 0.34 -6.21 7.02
C PHE A 67 1.67 -6.71 6.49
N GLY A 68 1.61 -7.57 5.48
CA GLY A 68 2.79 -8.05 4.76
C GLY A 68 3.01 -7.26 3.48
N MET A 69 4.27 -7.05 3.11
CA MET A 69 4.63 -6.44 1.82
C MET A 69 5.84 -7.10 1.18
N VAL A 70 5.88 -7.06 -0.16
CA VAL A 70 6.99 -7.57 -0.97
C VAL A 70 7.46 -6.46 -1.90
N SER A 71 8.77 -6.22 -1.90
CA SER A 71 9.40 -5.23 -2.77
C SER A 71 9.32 -5.65 -4.23
N GLY A 72 9.26 -4.65 -5.12
CA GLY A 72 9.39 -4.88 -6.55
C GLY A 72 8.95 -3.68 -7.37
N GLY A 73 9.12 -3.76 -8.69
CA GLY A 73 8.82 -2.64 -9.58
C GLY A 73 10.03 -1.79 -9.94
N PHE A 74 9.81 -0.51 -10.23
CA PHE A 74 10.86 0.32 -10.82
C PHE A 74 11.91 0.82 -9.82
N CYS A 75 11.54 0.97 -8.54
CA CYS A 75 12.44 1.47 -7.50
C CYS A 75 12.30 0.68 -6.19
N PRO A 76 12.53 -0.65 -6.21
CA PRO A 76 12.40 -1.47 -5.01
C PRO A 76 13.50 -1.10 -4.01
N LYS A 77 13.15 -0.99 -2.72
CA LYS A 77 14.12 -0.69 -1.66
C LYS A 77 14.80 -1.94 -1.12
N TYR A 78 14.11 -3.07 -1.20
CA TYR A 78 14.64 -4.38 -0.80
C TYR A 78 14.63 -5.30 -2.02
N ALA A 79 15.41 -6.38 -1.97
CA ALA A 79 15.38 -7.39 -3.02
C ALA A 79 13.95 -8.00 -3.12
N GLU A 80 13.54 -8.38 -4.33
CA GLU A 80 12.15 -8.81 -4.59
C GLU A 80 11.77 -10.12 -3.88
N ASN A 81 12.76 -10.87 -3.39
CA ASN A 81 12.59 -12.07 -2.58
C ASN A 81 12.50 -11.79 -1.06
N VAL A 82 12.53 -10.52 -0.64
CA VAL A 82 12.44 -10.13 0.78
C VAL A 82 11.00 -9.74 1.12
N GLY A 83 10.39 -10.53 2.00
CA GLY A 83 9.13 -10.19 2.66
C GLY A 83 9.34 -9.38 3.93
N LYS A 84 8.47 -8.41 4.18
CA LYS A 84 8.40 -7.62 5.42
C LYS A 84 7.00 -7.76 6.01
N ILE A 85 6.90 -7.86 7.34
CA ILE A 85 5.68 -7.89 8.15
C ILE A 85 5.72 -6.66 9.07
#